data_AF-A0A846YRB8-F1
#
_entry.id   AF-A0A846YRB8-F1
#
_cell.length_a   1.000
_cell.length_b   1.000
_cell.length_c   1.000
_cell.angle_alpha   90.00
_cell.angle_beta   90.00
_cell.angle_gamma   90.00
#
_symmetry.space_group_name_H-M   'P 1'
#
loop_
_entity.id
_entity.type
_entity.pdbx_description
1 polymer ?
#
loop_
_entity_poly.entity_id
_entity_poly.type
_entity_poly.pdbx_seq_one_letter_code
_entity_poly.pdbx_strand_id
1 'polypeptide(L)'
;MDVEGARRFAGAIWRRPDLSGPERLAAVKADAHARGKEPFDLDRLEALCDTSHEGRMDPVQWRWRRFELVYYSHPEMMTIEDLAAHVMLSQGWMG
;
A
#
# COMPACT_ATOMS: atom_id res chain seq x y z
N MET A 1 -10.00 16.40 1.59
CA MET A 1 -8.72 16.33 2.33
C MET A 1 -7.61 16.25 1.29
N ASP A 2 -6.58 17.07 1.38
CA ASP A 2 -5.41 16.99 0.49
C ASP A 2 -4.46 15.86 0.91
N VAL A 3 -3.44 15.58 0.10
CA VAL A 3 -2.45 14.51 0.33
C VAL A 3 -1.74 14.69 1.68
N GLU A 4 -1.47 15.93 2.06
CA GLU A 4 -0.79 16.26 3.32
C GLU A 4 -1.68 15.97 4.54
N GLY A 5 -2.99 16.26 4.45
CA GLY A 5 -3.98 15.83 5.43
C GLY A 5 -4.04 14.32 5.56
N ALA A 6 -4.00 13.60 4.44
CA ALA A 6 -4.03 12.14 4.43
C ALA A 6 -2.76 11.52 5.08
N ARG A 7 -1.58 12.13 4.88
CA ARG A 7 -0.34 11.73 5.58
C ARG A 7 -0.44 11.92 7.08
N ARG A 8 -0.98 13.04 7.52
CA ARG A 8 -1.19 13.30 8.96
C ARG A 8 -2.19 12.31 9.56
N PHE A 9 -3.28 12.03 8.86
CA PHE A 9 -4.28 11.06 9.27
C PHE A 9 -3.66 9.66 9.40
N ALA A 10 -3.03 9.14 8.34
CA ALA A 10 -2.39 7.83 8.36
C ALA A 10 -1.33 7.72 9.47
N GLY A 11 -0.47 8.75 9.60
CA GLY A 11 0.53 8.80 10.68
C GLY A 11 -0.09 8.81 12.08
N ALA A 12 -1.21 9.50 12.28
CA ALA A 12 -1.93 9.49 13.55
C ALA A 12 -2.52 8.10 13.85
N ILE A 13 -3.16 7.45 12.86
CA ILE A 13 -3.70 6.10 13.01
C ILE A 13 -2.60 5.08 13.33
N TRP A 14 -1.45 5.13 12.64
CA TRP A 14 -0.36 4.18 12.90
C TRP A 14 0.27 4.32 14.28
N ARG A 15 0.18 5.50 14.91
CA ARG A 15 0.65 5.75 16.27
C ARG A 15 -0.37 5.43 17.36
N ARG A 16 -1.62 5.09 17.03
CA ARG A 16 -2.67 4.81 18.02
C ARG A 16 -2.39 3.49 18.75
N PRO A 17 -2.00 3.52 20.04
CA PRO A 17 -1.66 2.30 20.78
C PRO A 17 -2.89 1.44 21.07
N ASP A 18 -4.08 2.03 21.04
CA ASP A 18 -5.37 1.40 21.32
C ASP A 18 -5.96 0.63 20.12
N LEU A 19 -5.38 0.76 18.93
CA LEU A 19 -5.77 0.02 17.74
C LEU A 19 -4.78 -1.11 17.44
N SER A 20 -5.30 -2.29 17.13
CA SER A 20 -4.55 -3.38 16.52
C SER A 20 -4.11 -3.06 15.09
N GLY A 21 -3.16 -3.81 14.56
CA GLY A 21 -2.71 -3.66 13.16
C GLY A 21 -3.85 -3.70 12.13
N PRO A 22 -4.77 -4.70 12.19
CA PRO A 22 -5.94 -4.75 11.31
C PRO A 22 -6.88 -3.55 11.45
N GLU A 23 -7.13 -3.06 12.66
CA GLU A 23 -7.99 -1.89 12.89
C GLU A 23 -7.37 -0.61 12.31
N ARG A 24 -6.05 -0.44 12.47
CA ARG A 24 -5.31 0.67 11.85
C ARG A 24 -5.42 0.61 10.34
N LEU A 25 -5.20 -0.57 9.75
CA LEU A 25 -5.31 -0.76 8.30
C LEU A 25 -6.73 -0.47 7.81
N ALA A 26 -7.76 -0.95 8.50
CA ALA A 26 -9.16 -0.68 8.15
C ALA A 26 -9.50 0.81 8.18
N ALA A 27 -9.03 1.56 9.19
CA ALA A 27 -9.24 3.01 9.28
C ALA A 27 -8.56 3.77 8.12
N VAL A 28 -7.32 3.40 7.77
CA VAL A 28 -6.62 4.03 6.64
C VAL A 28 -7.26 3.67 5.30
N LYS A 29 -7.76 2.44 5.14
CA LYS A 29 -8.52 2.03 3.95
C LYS A 29 -9.82 2.82 3.80
N ALA A 30 -10.53 3.08 4.89
CA ALA A 30 -11.76 3.87 4.87
C ALA A 30 -11.50 5.32 4.44
N ASP A 31 -10.45 5.96 4.97
CA ASP A 31 -10.04 7.30 4.53
C ASP A 31 -9.61 7.32 3.05
N ALA A 32 -8.77 6.36 2.65
CA ALA A 32 -8.33 6.22 1.26
C ALA A 32 -9.53 6.09 0.30
N HIS A 33 -10.50 5.25 0.64
CA HIS A 33 -11.71 5.07 -0.15
C HIS A 33 -12.54 6.36 -0.22
N ALA A 34 -12.70 7.07 0.90
CA ALA A 34 -13.41 8.36 0.92
C ALA A 34 -12.73 9.44 0.05
N ARG A 35 -11.43 9.31 -0.19
CA ARG A 35 -10.66 10.19 -1.10
C ARG A 35 -10.68 9.72 -2.57
N GLY A 36 -11.32 8.60 -2.88
CA GLY A 36 -11.36 8.05 -4.23
C GLY A 36 -10.09 7.30 -4.66
N LYS A 37 -9.27 6.86 -3.70
CA LYS A 37 -8.13 5.97 -3.99
C LYS A 37 -8.64 4.64 -4.54
N GLU A 38 -8.00 4.15 -5.59
CA GLU A 38 -8.31 2.85 -6.17
C GLU A 38 -8.19 1.74 -5.10
N PRO A 39 -9.11 0.75 -5.07
CA PRO A 39 -8.96 -0.41 -4.20
C PRO A 39 -7.69 -1.20 -4.55
N PHE A 40 -7.03 -1.75 -3.52
CA PHE A 40 -5.85 -2.59 -3.75
C PHE A 40 -6.21 -3.87 -4.52
N ASP A 41 -5.46 -4.17 -5.58
CA ASP A 41 -5.57 -5.37 -6.39
C ASP A 41 -4.16 -5.90 -6.74
N LEU A 42 -3.78 -7.04 -6.17
CA LEU A 42 -2.49 -7.68 -6.45
C LEU A 42 -2.41 -8.25 -7.85
N ASP A 43 -3.50 -8.79 -8.41
CA ASP A 43 -3.47 -9.38 -9.76
C ASP A 43 -3.20 -8.28 -10.78
N ARG A 44 -3.82 -7.09 -10.59
CA ARG A 44 -3.51 -5.90 -11.39
C ARG A 44 -2.07 -5.44 -11.19
N LEU A 45 -1.56 -5.44 -9.95
CA LEU A 45 -0.17 -5.06 -9.68
C LEU A 45 0.83 -6.02 -10.33
N GLU A 46 0.56 -7.32 -10.29
CA GLU A 46 1.38 -8.39 -10.87
C GLU A 46 1.36 -8.38 -12.40
N ALA A 47 0.30 -7.84 -13.01
CA ALA A 47 0.27 -7.57 -14.44
C ALA A 47 1.20 -6.40 -14.86
N LEU A 48 1.56 -5.51 -13.93
CA LEU A 48 2.37 -4.31 -14.19
C LEU A 48 3.85 -4.48 -13.80
N CYS A 49 4.15 -5.28 -12.77
CA CYS A 49 5.53 -5.47 -12.28
C CYS A 49 5.72 -6.81 -11.54
N ASP A 50 6.97 -7.26 -11.44
CA ASP A 50 7.31 -8.45 -10.64
C ASP A 50 7.21 -8.15 -9.14
N THR A 51 6.24 -8.78 -8.48
CA THR A 51 6.02 -8.72 -7.02
C THR A 51 6.69 -9.89 -6.28
N SER A 52 7.18 -10.89 -7.01
CA SER A 52 7.76 -12.11 -6.46
C SER A 52 9.24 -11.95 -6.07
N HIS A 53 9.86 -10.81 -6.39
CA HIS A 53 11.29 -10.57 -6.17
C HIS A 53 12.12 -11.70 -6.78
N GLU A 54 11.95 -11.95 -8.08
CA GLU A 54 12.55 -13.05 -8.83
C GLU A 54 12.20 -14.43 -8.25
N GLY A 55 10.95 -14.62 -7.80
CA GLY A 55 10.49 -15.87 -7.20
C GLY A 55 10.98 -16.12 -5.77
N ARG A 56 11.66 -15.15 -5.12
CA ARG A 56 12.14 -15.28 -3.73
C ARG A 56 11.06 -15.00 -2.69
N MET A 57 9.95 -14.38 -3.08
CA MET A 57 8.81 -14.07 -2.21
C MET A 57 7.66 -15.07 -2.43
N ASP A 58 7.52 -16.02 -1.51
CA ASP A 58 6.43 -17.01 -1.42
C ASP A 58 5.44 -16.66 -0.28
N PRO A 59 4.24 -17.26 -0.19
CA PRO A 59 3.15 -17.45 -1.16
C PRO A 59 2.28 -16.19 -1.38
N VAL A 60 1.32 -16.25 -2.34
CA VAL A 60 0.41 -15.14 -2.74
C VAL A 60 -0.14 -14.32 -1.56
N GLN A 61 -0.53 -14.97 -0.47
CA GLN A 61 -1.12 -14.28 0.69
C GLN A 61 -0.14 -13.31 1.39
N TRP A 62 1.16 -13.61 1.37
CA TRP A 62 2.19 -12.72 1.90
C TRP A 62 2.43 -11.53 0.99
N ARG A 63 2.49 -11.76 -0.33
CA ARG A 63 2.58 -10.69 -1.33
C ARG A 63 1.39 -9.74 -1.19
N TRP A 64 0.18 -10.29 -1.10
CA TRP A 64 -1.04 -9.53 -0.90
C TRP A 64 -0.94 -8.61 0.33
N ARG A 65 -0.65 -9.18 1.51
CA ARG A 65 -0.54 -8.40 2.75
C ARG A 65 0.56 -7.34 2.69
N ARG A 66 1.71 -7.68 2.12
CA ARG A 66 2.86 -6.75 2.02
C ARG A 66 2.50 -5.55 1.15
N PHE A 67 2.05 -5.79 -0.07
CA PHE A 67 1.77 -4.71 -1.02
C PHE A 67 0.51 -3.93 -0.64
N GLU A 68 -0.49 -4.58 -0.03
CA GLU A 68 -1.64 -3.88 0.57
C GLU A 68 -1.18 -2.89 1.65
N LEU A 69 -0.31 -3.33 2.56
CA LEU A 69 0.23 -2.48 3.61
C LEU A 69 1.05 -1.32 3.04
N VAL A 70 1.95 -1.59 2.08
CA VAL A 70 2.75 -0.55 1.41
C VAL A 70 1.82 0.46 0.75
N TYR A 71 0.83 0.00 -0.01
CA TYR A 71 -0.07 0.86 -0.74
C TYR A 71 -0.85 1.79 0.18
N TYR A 72 -1.44 1.27 1.25
CA TYR A 72 -2.20 2.11 2.19
C TYR A 72 -1.33 2.94 3.14
N SER A 73 -0.05 2.60 3.32
CA SER A 73 0.90 3.44 4.08
C SER A 73 1.33 4.70 3.32
N HIS A 74 1.15 4.74 2.01
CA HIS A 74 1.52 5.84 1.13
C HIS A 74 0.27 6.52 0.56
N PRO A 75 -0.28 7.55 1.23
CA PRO A 75 -1.54 8.16 0.84
C PRO A 75 -1.46 8.96 -0.46
N GLU A 76 -0.26 9.33 -0.93
CA GLU A 76 -0.04 9.96 -2.24
C GLU A 76 -0.22 9.01 -3.43
N MET A 77 -0.01 7.71 -3.26
CA MET A 77 -0.31 6.75 -4.33
C MET A 77 -1.82 6.64 -4.42
N MET A 78 -2.44 6.97 -5.55
CA MET A 78 -3.90 6.94 -5.70
C MET A 78 -4.36 5.78 -6.58
N THR A 79 -3.45 5.18 -7.35
CA THR A 79 -3.76 4.06 -8.27
C THR A 79 -2.77 2.90 -8.12
N ILE A 80 -3.09 1.74 -8.72
CA ILE A 80 -2.16 0.60 -8.76
C ILE A 80 -0.94 0.90 -9.62
N GLU A 81 -1.05 1.77 -10.63
CA GLU A 81 0.10 2.23 -11.42
C GLU A 81 1.11 3.03 -10.58
N ASP A 82 0.64 3.90 -9.67
CA ASP A 82 1.52 4.62 -8.75
C ASP A 82 2.32 3.65 -7.87
N LEU A 83 1.63 2.59 -7.40
CA LEU A 83 2.25 1.52 -6.62
C LEU A 83 3.28 0.74 -7.45
N ALA A 84 2.93 0.35 -8.67
CA ALA A 84 3.84 -0.36 -9.57
C ALA A 84 5.11 0.46 -9.82
N ALA A 85 4.97 1.76 -10.11
CA ALA A 85 6.09 2.67 -10.28
C ALA A 85 6.98 2.73 -9.02
N HIS A 86 6.38 2.81 -7.83
CA HIS A 86 7.12 2.78 -6.57
C HIS A 86 7.87 1.45 -6.36
N VAL A 87 7.22 0.32 -6.63
CA VAL A 87 7.83 -1.01 -6.50
C VAL A 87 9.03 -1.13 -7.44
N MET A 88 8.87 -0.78 -8.72
CA MET A 88 9.95 -0.82 -9.70
C MET A 88 11.14 0.06 -9.30
N LEU A 89 10.89 1.27 -8.79
CA LEU A 89 11.95 2.15 -8.28
C LEU A 89 12.67 1.53 -7.08
N SER A 90 11.94 0.91 -6.15
CA SER A 90 12.53 0.27 -4.97
C SER A 90 13.38 -0.98 -5.29
N GLN A 91 13.03 -1.70 -6.37
CA GLN A 91 13.80 -2.85 -6.87
C GLN A 91 15.06 -2.39 -7.62
N GLY A 92 14.98 -1.29 -8.38
CA GLY A 92 16.12 -0.75 -9.14
C GLY A 92 17.26 -0.15 -8.30
N TRP A 93 17.06 0.07 -7.00
CA TRP A 93 18.11 0.55 -6.06
C TRP A 93 18.79 -0.59 -5.27
N MET A 94 18.29 -1.82 -5.38
CA MET A 94 18.90 -3.03 -4.81
C MET A 94 19.42 -3.99 -5.89
N GLY A 95 19.78 -3.46 -7.06
CA GLY A 95 20.46 -4.17 -8.16
C GLY A 95 21.91 -3.77 -8.28
#